data_AF-Q753T5-F1
#
_entry.id   AF-Q753T5-F1
#
_cell.length_a   1.000
_cell.length_b   1.000
_cell.length_c   1.000
_cell.angle_alpha   90.00
_cell.angle_beta   90.00
_cell.angle_gamma   90.00
#
_symmetry.space_group_name_H-M   'P 1'
#
loop_
_entity.id
_entity.type
_entity.pdbx_description
1 polymer ?
#
loop_
_entity_poly.entity_id
_entity_poly.type
_entity_poly.pdbx_seq_one_letter_code
_entity_poly.pdbx_strand_id
1 'polypeptide(L)'
;MSYEKLYKQFQNGADFSPMVPLEKQPYYGATALVISMLCILGAIVSANRSKGLAVPLLIFIPLGLVGSLLFGLASIFLANSFGVYV
;
A
#
# COMPACT_ATOMS: atom_id res chain seq x y z
N MET A 1 36.08 -13.27 0.84
CA MET A 1 35.79 -12.83 2.22
C MET A 1 36.03 -14.00 3.16
N SER A 2 36.78 -13.85 4.26
CA SER A 2 36.82 -14.90 5.28
C SER A 2 35.62 -14.75 6.21
N TYR A 3 35.12 -15.86 6.75
CA TYR A 3 34.01 -15.90 7.71
C TYR A 3 34.22 -14.93 8.88
N GLU A 4 35.46 -14.86 9.39
CA GLU A 4 35.83 -13.98 10.50
C GLU A 4 35.58 -12.49 10.20
N LYS A 5 35.86 -12.05 8.96
CA LYS A 5 35.60 -10.65 8.56
C LYS A 5 34.10 -10.36 8.46
N LEU A 6 33.31 -11.32 7.96
CA LEU A 6 31.85 -11.18 7.85
C LEU A 6 31.20 -11.16 9.25
N TYR A 7 31.65 -12.04 10.16
CA TYR A 7 31.15 -12.11 11.52
C TYR A 7 31.44 -10.83 12.32
N LYS A 8 32.66 -10.29 12.20
CA LYS A 8 33.00 -8.99 12.80
C LYS A 8 32.17 -7.84 12.23
N GLN A 9 31.84 -7.86 10.92
CA GLN A 9 30.94 -6.86 10.33
C GLN A 9 29.49 -7.03 10.79
N PHE A 10 29.00 -8.25 10.92
CA PHE A 10 27.65 -8.53 11.41
C PHE A 10 27.47 -8.05 12.86
N GLN A 11 28.43 -8.35 13.75
CA GLN A 11 28.35 -7.90 15.15
C GLN A 11 28.45 -6.38 15.33
N ASN A 12 29.12 -5.70 14.40
CA ASN A 12 29.23 -4.23 14.41
C ASN A 12 28.16 -3.55 13.55
N GLY A 13 27.27 -4.32 12.93
CA GLY A 13 26.18 -3.81 12.11
C GLY A 13 25.07 -3.22 12.98
N ALA A 14 24.30 -2.29 12.42
CA ALA A 14 23.07 -1.84 13.06
C ALA A 14 22.01 -2.94 13.03
N ASP A 15 21.25 -3.06 14.11
CA ASP A 15 20.09 -3.94 14.14
C ASP A 15 19.07 -3.51 13.08
N PHE A 16 18.36 -4.48 12.52
CA PHE A 16 17.28 -4.21 11.59
C PHE A 16 16.13 -3.50 12.30
N SER A 17 15.84 -2.28 11.88
CA SER A 17 14.66 -1.54 12.32
C SER A 17 13.60 -1.58 11.20
N PRO A 18 12.43 -2.20 11.43
CA PRO A 18 11.40 -2.30 10.42
C PRO A 18 10.82 -0.92 10.10
N MET A 19 10.57 -0.64 8.82
CA MET A 19 9.94 0.61 8.38
C MET A 19 8.52 0.77 8.96
N VAL A 20 7.77 -0.33 9.06
CA VAL A 20 6.44 -0.37 9.70
C VAL A 20 6.35 -1.60 10.60
N PRO A 21 6.14 -1.41 11.93
CA PRO A 21 6.03 -2.52 12.87
C PRO A 21 4.78 -3.36 12.58
N LEU A 22 4.91 -4.69 12.68
CA LEU A 22 3.86 -5.66 12.31
C LEU A 22 2.55 -5.44 13.08
N GLU A 23 2.64 -5.02 14.34
CA GLU A 23 1.50 -4.78 15.22
C GLU A 23 0.61 -3.64 14.71
N LYS A 24 1.18 -2.72 13.93
CA LYS A 24 0.45 -1.57 13.36
C LYS A 24 -0.03 -1.79 11.93
N GLN A 25 0.52 -2.78 11.22
CA GLN A 25 0.15 -3.08 9.83
C GLN A 25 -1.35 -3.38 9.64
N PRO A 26 -2.06 -4.10 10.54
CA PRO A 26 -3.50 -4.35 10.37
C PRO A 26 -4.32 -3.05 10.35
N TYR A 27 -3.97 -2.10 11.22
CA TYR A 27 -4.66 -0.80 11.32
C TYR A 27 -4.42 0.05 10.06
N TYR A 28 -3.18 0.12 9.58
CA TYR A 28 -2.87 0.83 8.33
C TYR A 28 -3.48 0.15 7.11
N GLY A 29 -3.47 -1.18 7.07
CA GLY A 29 -4.08 -1.97 6.00
C GLY A 29 -5.59 -1.75 5.92
N ALA A 30 -6.30 -1.84 7.05
CA ALA A 30 -7.74 -1.62 7.11
C ALA A 30 -8.14 -0.18 6.74
N THR A 31 -7.43 0.83 7.25
CA THR A 31 -7.71 2.23 6.94
C THR A 31 -7.44 2.57 5.48
N ALA A 32 -6.30 2.12 4.92
CA ALA A 32 -5.99 2.27 3.51
C ALA A 32 -7.01 1.57 2.61
N LEU A 33 -7.50 0.38 3.02
CA LEU A 33 -8.53 -0.36 2.28
C LEU A 33 -9.83 0.44 2.19
N VAL A 34 -10.32 0.97 3.31
CA VAL A 34 -11.55 1.77 3.33
C VAL A 34 -11.42 3.00 2.44
N ILE A 35 -10.32 3.74 2.54
CA ILE A 35 -10.09 4.93 1.70
C ILE A 35 -10.01 4.53 0.22
N SER A 36 -9.30 3.45 -0.10
CA SER A 36 -9.19 2.95 -1.47
C SER A 36 -10.55 2.62 -2.07
N MET A 37 -11.43 2.00 -1.29
CA MET A 37 -12.76 1.61 -1.70
C MET A 37 -13.62 2.85 -1.99
N LEU A 38 -13.54 3.88 -1.15
CA LEU A 38 -14.23 5.16 -1.39
C LEU A 38 -13.72 5.85 -2.66
N CYS A 39 -12.40 5.88 -2.89
CA CYS A 39 -11.82 6.45 -4.11
C CYS A 39 -12.26 5.69 -5.36
N ILE A 40 -12.23 4.36 -5.35
CA ILE A 40 -12.64 3.51 -6.47
C ILE A 40 -14.15 3.67 -6.75
N LEU A 41 -14.98 3.66 -5.72
CA LEU A 41 -16.42 3.91 -5.86
C LEU A 41 -16.69 5.30 -6.43
N GLY A 42 -15.99 6.32 -5.94
CA GLY A 42 -16.08 7.68 -6.46
C GLY A 42 -15.67 7.77 -7.94
N ALA A 43 -14.63 7.05 -8.34
CA ALA A 43 -14.21 6.95 -9.75
C ALA A 43 -15.32 6.34 -10.61
N ILE A 44 -15.89 5.21 -10.19
CA ILE A 44 -16.98 4.52 -10.92
C ILE A 44 -18.21 5.42 -11.05
N VAL A 45 -18.62 6.09 -9.97
CA VAL A 45 -19.77 7.00 -9.98
C VAL A 45 -19.50 8.19 -10.92
N SER A 46 -18.28 8.73 -10.91
CA SER A 46 -17.89 9.83 -11.80
C SER A 46 -17.95 9.42 -13.28
N ALA A 47 -17.50 8.22 -13.61
CA ALA A 47 -17.58 7.67 -14.96
C ALA A 47 -19.03 7.52 -15.45
N ASN A 48 -19.94 7.11 -14.57
CA ASN A 48 -21.34 6.83 -14.93
C ASN A 48 -22.25 8.08 -15.02
N ARG A 49 -21.88 9.21 -14.38
CA ARG A 49 -22.75 10.40 -14.30
C ARG A 49 -22.67 11.35 -15.51
N SER A 50 -21.65 11.23 -16.34
CA SER A 50 -21.37 12.20 -17.41
C SER A 50 -21.84 11.73 -18.78
N LYS A 51 -22.52 12.62 -19.53
CA LYS A 51 -22.85 12.40 -20.96
C LYS A 51 -21.69 12.71 -21.92
N GLY A 52 -20.63 13.38 -21.45
CA GLY A 52 -19.44 13.74 -22.23
C GLY A 52 -18.21 12.95 -21.81
N LEU A 53 -17.23 12.78 -22.70
CA LEU A 53 -16.07 11.89 -22.48
C LEU A 53 -14.94 12.56 -21.68
N ALA A 54 -14.70 13.86 -21.83
CA ALA A 54 -13.50 14.53 -21.28
C ALA A 54 -13.57 14.82 -19.76
N VAL A 55 -14.68 15.39 -19.28
CA VAL A 55 -14.88 15.74 -17.86
C VAL A 55 -14.83 14.52 -16.90
N PRO A 56 -15.50 13.38 -17.18
CA PRO A 56 -15.44 12.23 -16.29
C PRO A 56 -14.06 11.58 -16.31
N LEU A 57 -13.32 11.66 -17.41
CA LEU A 57 -11.98 11.10 -17.53
C LEU A 57 -10.97 11.84 -16.66
N LEU A 58 -11.08 13.17 -16.60
CA LEU A 58 -10.26 14.03 -15.74
C LEU A 58 -10.46 13.76 -14.24
N ILE A 59 -11.61 13.24 -13.82
CA ILE A 59 -11.91 12.90 -12.42
C ILE A 59 -11.64 11.41 -12.16
N PHE A 60 -12.00 10.55 -13.11
CA PHE A 60 -11.82 9.11 -13.04
C PHE A 60 -10.36 8.71 -12.91
N ILE A 61 -9.47 9.27 -13.74
CA ILE A 61 -8.03 8.92 -13.73
C ILE A 61 -7.40 9.17 -12.35
N PRO A 62 -7.46 10.38 -11.77
CA PRO A 62 -6.80 10.63 -10.49
C PRO A 62 -7.44 9.85 -9.33
N LEU A 63 -8.78 9.74 -9.26
CA LEU A 63 -9.42 8.94 -8.22
C LEU A 63 -9.08 7.44 -8.36
N GLY A 64 -9.06 6.92 -9.59
CA GLY A 64 -8.70 5.54 -9.88
C GLY A 64 -7.24 5.24 -9.55
N LEU A 65 -6.31 6.14 -9.89
CA LEU A 65 -4.90 6.01 -9.56
C LEU A 65 -4.67 5.99 -8.04
N VAL A 66 -5.23 6.98 -7.32
CA VAL A 66 -5.09 7.06 -5.86
C VAL A 66 -5.73 5.84 -5.19
N GLY A 67 -6.93 5.45 -5.64
CA GLY A 67 -7.61 4.26 -5.15
C GLY A 67 -6.80 2.98 -5.37
N SER A 68 -6.25 2.79 -6.57
CA SER A 68 -5.44 1.61 -6.89
C SER A 68 -4.15 1.54 -6.07
N LEU A 69 -3.46 2.66 -5.87
CA LEU A 69 -2.24 2.72 -5.07
C LEU A 69 -2.53 2.37 -3.61
N LEU A 70 -3.58 2.95 -3.03
CA LEU A 70 -3.98 2.67 -1.66
C LEU A 70 -4.45 1.22 -1.48
N PHE A 71 -5.15 0.66 -2.48
CA PHE A 71 -5.57 -0.73 -2.45
C PHE A 71 -4.38 -1.70 -2.48
N GLY A 72 -3.35 -1.40 -3.29
CA GLY A 72 -2.11 -2.17 -3.31
C GLY A 72 -1.39 -2.17 -1.97
N LEU A 73 -1.22 -0.98 -1.36
CA LEU A 73 -0.62 -0.84 -0.03
C LEU A 73 -1.43 -1.56 1.06
N ALA A 74 -2.76 -1.42 1.01
CA ALA A 74 -3.66 -2.11 1.92
C ALA A 74 -3.50 -3.63 1.81
N SER A 75 -3.38 -4.15 0.59
CA SER A 75 -3.21 -5.58 0.32
C SER A 75 -1.91 -6.11 0.91
N ILE A 76 -0.79 -5.37 0.78
CA ILE A 76 0.51 -5.76 1.37
C ILE A 76 0.40 -5.83 2.89
N PHE A 77 -0.11 -4.77 3.53
CA PHE A 77 -0.20 -4.73 4.99
C PHE A 77 -1.16 -5.78 5.55
N LEU A 78 -2.27 -6.06 4.85
CA LEU A 78 -3.20 -7.11 5.26
C LEU A 78 -2.62 -8.51 5.02
N ALA A 79 -1.93 -8.75 3.91
CA ALA A 79 -1.26 -10.03 3.65
C ALA A 79 -0.21 -10.37 4.74
N ASN A 80 0.57 -9.38 5.15
CA ASN A 80 1.51 -9.51 6.26
C ASN A 80 0.79 -9.74 7.60
N SER A 81 -0.37 -9.09 7.81
CA SER A 81 -1.19 -9.27 9.01
C SER A 81 -1.82 -10.66 9.11
N PHE A 82 -2.10 -11.30 7.98
CA PHE A 82 -2.57 -12.69 7.91
C PHE A 82 -1.45 -13.73 8.01
N GLY A 83 -0.19 -13.29 8.13
CA GLY A 83 0.97 -14.18 8.30
C GLY A 83 1.45 -14.84 7.01
N VAL A 84 1.01 -14.35 5.84
CA VAL A 84 1.52 -14.84 4.54
C VAL A 84 2.92 -14.30 4.26
N TYR A 85 3.23 -13.11 4.82
CA TYR A 85 4.50 -12.37 4.71
C TYR A 85 5.01 -12.23 3.26
N VAL A 86 4.89 -11.02 2.71
CA VAL A 86 5.46 -10.65 1.40
C VAL A 86 6.83 -10.01 1.59
#